data_AF-A0A1Y2DXS0-F1
#
_entry.id   AF-A0A1Y2DXS0-F1
#
_cell.length_a   1.000
_cell.length_b   1.000
_cell.length_c   1.000
_cell.angle_alpha   90.00
_cell.angle_beta   90.00
_cell.angle_gamma   90.00
#
_symmetry.space_group_name_H-M   'P 1'
#
loop_
_entity.id
_entity.type
_entity.pdbx_description
1 polymer ?
#
loop_
_entity_poly.entity_id
_entity_poly.type
_entity_poly.pdbx_seq_one_letter_code
_entity_poly.pdbx_strand_id
1 'polypeptide(L)'
;MIPSQGYQMDFSSEELRRQGEELRSKIHAFADHYRRVVDDISPYGADMVGLMIGPLRTLLENEIQRLEGVIKKSEKETPTRQTFSGSNLPFIEALWNRAEQCENIVAFRKWVSVGLIKEKELLAPGIHIVPSPGDSSRKAQKTIVDIIADDGQTWVKVYTTTSKRLLWDMTKLGWAIGIDEEESDEDESGAGDFDELPIFKCAKDLADAASVHRIRGKHPVVHLVLTRINEGEVKDIDRVLQGIRNLGVNVSCCGGGSNTPPVPLSSETMQRMAPSPFSKFTNVLNIDTSVLIALISDFCHTHVLSKPHFHRMQRDHLANEEKWHMLPCWIYPAIKDHEMVCTKEAVDTCELIVNTLGTETEKARMKLVLSDDPNVSREKIIKEYREMSIYDVPEGFQLPLRVVDGKTAEWQAHLPEEVKQVLEEINNPTKSVFAYGWAEQLTTLTSNGVAISKLTQTLEYLGEGFSDAWPLMWLFPFSRALVGTPKPGRETEPVTVAEERQSGEKTISSRVVEDS
;
A
#
# COMPACT_ATOMS: atom_id res chain seq x y z
N MET A 1 2.87 -15.53 54.07
CA MET A 1 1.93 -14.43 53.77
C MET A 1 2.72 -13.32 53.10
N ILE A 2 2.72 -13.30 51.77
CA ILE A 2 3.37 -12.26 50.95
C ILE A 2 2.23 -11.58 50.20
N PRO A 3 2.05 -10.25 50.29
CA PRO A 3 0.96 -9.59 49.61
C PRO A 3 1.30 -9.47 48.12
N SER A 4 0.54 -10.18 47.30
CA SER A 4 0.48 -10.04 45.85
C SER A 4 -0.13 -8.68 45.50
N GLN A 5 0.70 -7.65 45.30
CA GLN A 5 0.29 -6.41 44.64
C GLN A 5 0.24 -6.64 43.13
N GLY A 6 -0.88 -7.17 42.65
CA GLY A 6 -1.27 -6.99 41.25
C GLY A 6 -1.59 -5.50 41.04
N TYR A 7 -0.81 -4.83 40.22
CA TYR A 7 -1.02 -3.42 39.85
C TYR A 7 -2.28 -3.30 38.98
N GLN A 8 -3.46 -3.28 39.60
CA GLN A 8 -4.69 -2.81 38.96
C GLN A 8 -4.69 -1.28 39.08
N MET A 9 -4.25 -0.58 38.03
CA MET A 9 -4.48 0.86 37.93
C MET A 9 -5.98 1.11 37.76
N ASP A 10 -6.66 1.47 38.84
CA ASP A 10 -7.99 2.06 38.81
C ASP A 10 -7.88 3.49 38.26
N PHE A 11 -7.93 3.64 36.93
CA PHE A 11 -7.98 4.96 36.29
C PHE A 11 -9.36 5.59 36.50
N SER A 12 -9.39 6.87 36.88
CA SER A 12 -10.61 7.69 36.86
C SER A 12 -11.16 7.77 35.44
N SER A 13 -12.48 7.83 35.27
CA SER A 13 -13.13 8.01 33.96
C SER A 13 -12.66 9.27 33.24
N GLU A 14 -12.36 10.32 34.00
CA GLU A 14 -11.77 11.56 33.48
C GLU A 14 -10.35 11.36 32.95
N GLU A 15 -9.56 10.51 33.59
CA GLU A 15 -8.18 10.21 33.17
C GLU A 15 -8.16 9.37 31.90
N LEU A 16 -9.04 8.35 31.81
CA LEU A 16 -9.23 7.58 30.58
C LEU A 16 -9.72 8.48 29.43
N ARG A 17 -10.63 9.43 29.70
CA ARG A 17 -11.06 10.39 28.69
C ARG A 17 -9.88 11.26 28.23
N ARG A 18 -9.08 11.78 29.15
CA ARG A 18 -7.89 12.60 28.85
C ARG A 18 -6.89 11.83 27.98
N GLN A 19 -6.60 10.58 28.32
CA GLN A 19 -5.75 9.67 27.53
C GLN A 19 -6.34 9.44 26.12
N GLY A 20 -7.64 9.20 26.02
CA GLY A 20 -8.34 9.06 24.74
C GLY A 20 -8.24 10.31 23.87
N GLU A 21 -8.38 11.50 24.45
CA GLU A 21 -8.23 12.78 23.74
C GLU A 21 -6.80 13.04 23.26
N GLU A 22 -5.80 12.68 24.08
CA GLU A 22 -4.38 12.76 23.68
C GLU A 22 -4.10 11.83 22.50
N LEU A 23 -4.58 10.59 22.56
CA LEU A 23 -4.44 9.61 21.49
C LEU A 23 -5.15 10.07 20.21
N ARG A 24 -6.33 10.69 20.33
CA ARG A 24 -7.06 11.28 19.20
C ARG A 24 -6.21 12.35 18.50
N SER A 25 -5.54 13.21 19.28
CA SER A 25 -4.65 14.24 18.73
C SER A 25 -3.49 13.63 17.94
N LYS A 26 -2.87 12.55 18.45
CA LYS A 26 -1.77 11.84 17.76
C LYS A 26 -2.24 11.22 16.44
N ILE A 27 -3.38 10.52 16.46
CA ILE A 27 -3.97 9.90 15.27
C ILE A 27 -4.35 10.95 14.22
N HIS A 28 -4.91 12.10 14.63
CA HIS A 28 -5.22 13.18 13.70
C HIS A 28 -3.96 13.81 13.09
N ALA A 29 -2.93 14.06 13.90
CA ALA A 29 -1.66 14.59 13.40
C ALA A 29 -1.03 13.65 12.35
N PHE A 30 -1.06 12.34 12.61
CA PHE A 30 -0.61 11.35 11.63
C PHE A 30 -1.52 11.30 10.39
N ALA A 31 -2.84 11.35 10.54
CA ALA A 31 -3.76 11.38 9.41
C ALA A 31 -3.50 12.57 8.47
N ASP A 32 -3.22 13.74 9.04
CA ASP A 32 -2.92 14.95 8.27
C ASP A 32 -1.50 14.90 7.66
N HIS A 33 -0.54 14.26 8.32
CA HIS A 33 0.76 13.97 7.71
C HIS A 33 0.63 12.98 6.54
N TYR A 34 -0.03 11.85 6.76
CA TYR A 34 -0.28 10.83 5.75
C TYR A 34 -1.06 11.40 4.58
N ARG A 35 -2.07 12.26 4.82
CA ARG A 35 -2.79 12.95 3.74
C ARG A 35 -1.85 13.78 2.89
N ARG A 36 -0.97 14.58 3.50
CA ARG A 36 0.01 15.37 2.74
C ARG A 36 0.92 14.49 1.91
N VAL A 37 1.47 13.44 2.52
CA VAL A 37 2.33 12.48 1.82
C VAL A 37 1.59 11.85 0.65
N VAL A 38 0.36 11.35 0.85
CA VAL A 38 -0.38 10.68 -0.22
C VAL A 38 -0.98 11.65 -1.23
N ASP A 39 -1.33 12.89 -0.87
CA ASP A 39 -1.74 13.90 -1.86
C ASP A 39 -0.59 14.24 -2.82
N ASP A 40 0.66 14.17 -2.35
CA ASP A 40 1.86 14.29 -3.20
C ASP A 40 2.05 13.07 -4.14
N ILE A 41 1.36 11.95 -3.89
CA ILE A 41 1.56 10.65 -4.57
C ILE A 41 0.25 10.12 -5.20
N SER A 42 -0.89 10.77 -4.98
CA SER A 42 -2.18 10.28 -5.41
C SER A 42 -3.21 11.39 -5.47
N PRO A 43 -3.96 11.49 -6.59
CA PRO A 43 -5.13 12.36 -6.63
C PRO A 43 -6.25 11.93 -5.65
N TYR A 44 -6.16 10.71 -5.13
CA TYR A 44 -7.13 10.08 -4.25
C TYR A 44 -6.64 10.03 -2.79
N GLY A 45 -5.70 10.90 -2.40
CA GLY A 45 -5.10 10.86 -1.07
C GLY A 45 -6.11 10.95 0.07
N ALA A 46 -7.16 11.76 -0.06
CA ALA A 46 -8.26 11.80 0.91
C ALA A 46 -8.99 10.44 1.07
N ASP A 47 -9.26 9.74 -0.03
CA ASP A 47 -9.93 8.43 -0.01
C ASP A 47 -9.01 7.35 0.58
N MET A 48 -7.72 7.39 0.24
CA MET A 48 -6.72 6.48 0.79
C MET A 48 -6.54 6.67 2.30
N VAL A 49 -6.49 7.92 2.78
CA VAL A 49 -6.47 8.24 4.23
C VAL A 49 -7.72 7.67 4.89
N GLY A 50 -8.90 7.87 4.29
CA GLY A 50 -10.17 7.36 4.80
C GLY A 50 -10.18 5.84 4.94
N LEU A 51 -9.67 5.12 3.94
CA LEU A 51 -9.56 3.66 3.95
C LEU A 51 -8.51 3.14 4.94
N MET A 52 -7.39 3.86 5.10
CA MET A 52 -6.27 3.45 5.95
C MET A 52 -6.58 3.70 7.43
N ILE A 53 -6.89 4.94 7.82
CA ILE A 53 -7.02 5.34 9.23
C ILE A 53 -8.45 5.40 9.74
N GLY A 54 -9.43 5.46 8.83
CA GLY A 54 -10.86 5.59 9.16
C GLY A 54 -11.34 4.55 10.19
N PRO A 55 -11.04 3.24 10.01
CA PRO A 55 -11.45 2.22 10.97
C PRO A 55 -10.94 2.45 12.39
N LEU A 56 -9.68 2.88 12.54
CA LEU A 56 -9.07 3.17 13.84
C LEU A 56 -9.66 4.44 14.46
N ARG A 57 -9.86 5.51 13.66
CA ARG A 57 -10.47 6.76 14.11
C ARG A 57 -11.89 6.53 14.63
N THR A 58 -12.71 5.80 13.89
CA THR A 58 -14.08 5.46 14.31
C THR A 58 -14.10 4.63 15.60
N LEU A 59 -13.16 3.69 15.76
CA LEU A 59 -13.05 2.90 17.00
C LEU A 59 -12.76 3.79 18.22
N LEU A 60 -11.82 4.74 18.07
CA LEU A 60 -11.46 5.67 19.15
C LEU A 60 -12.58 6.69 19.45
N GLU A 61 -13.20 7.26 18.42
CA GLU A 61 -14.32 8.20 18.58
C GLU A 61 -15.48 7.56 19.35
N ASN A 62 -15.84 6.32 19.01
CA ASN A 62 -16.89 5.58 19.70
C ASN A 62 -16.53 5.32 21.18
N GLU A 63 -15.26 5.02 21.48
CA GLU A 63 -14.82 4.80 22.86
C GLU A 63 -14.83 6.09 23.68
N ILE A 64 -14.36 7.22 23.12
CA ILE A 64 -14.41 8.53 23.79
C ILE A 64 -15.86 8.93 24.07
N GLN A 65 -16.77 8.80 23.07
CA GLN A 65 -18.19 9.09 23.25
C GLN A 65 -18.83 8.22 24.33
N ARG A 66 -18.46 6.94 24.40
CA ARG A 66 -18.91 6.03 25.47
C ARG A 66 -18.42 6.52 26.83
N LEU A 67 -17.14 6.88 26.98
CA LEU A 67 -16.58 7.39 28.23
C LEU A 67 -17.28 8.67 28.68
N GLU A 68 -17.53 9.62 27.76
CA GLU A 68 -18.32 10.83 28.04
C GLU A 68 -19.73 10.50 28.52
N GLY A 69 -20.38 9.53 27.91
CA GLY A 69 -21.71 9.06 28.31
C GLY A 69 -21.74 8.49 29.73
N VAL A 70 -20.68 7.79 30.14
CA VAL A 70 -20.57 7.27 31.52
C VAL A 70 -20.29 8.39 32.53
N ILE A 71 -19.40 9.33 32.19
CA ILE A 71 -19.11 10.49 33.05
C ILE A 71 -20.40 11.29 33.33
N LYS A 72 -21.16 11.63 32.28
CA LYS A 72 -22.44 12.36 32.39
C LYS A 72 -23.51 11.63 33.20
N LYS A 73 -23.48 10.29 33.26
CA LYS A 73 -24.39 9.50 34.10
C LYS A 73 -23.94 9.46 35.55
N SER A 74 -22.64 9.32 35.79
CA SER A 74 -22.07 9.34 37.14
C SER A 74 -22.23 10.69 37.86
N GLU A 75 -22.39 11.79 37.12
CA GLU A 75 -22.72 13.11 37.67
C GLU A 75 -24.19 13.22 38.13
N LYS A 76 -25.09 12.37 37.61
CA LYS A 76 -26.54 12.44 37.87
C LYS A 76 -27.02 11.45 38.93
N GLU A 77 -26.26 10.38 39.20
CA GLU A 77 -26.59 9.33 40.17
C GLU A 77 -25.50 9.24 41.24
N THR A 78 -25.85 8.92 42.50
CA THR A 78 -24.86 8.73 43.60
C THR A 78 -23.75 7.77 43.18
N PRO A 79 -22.48 8.02 43.60
CA PRO A 79 -21.30 7.41 43.01
C PRO A 79 -21.23 5.92 43.36
N THR A 80 -21.92 5.11 42.58
CA THR A 80 -21.65 3.68 42.54
C THR A 80 -20.35 3.53 41.77
N ARG A 81 -19.33 2.97 42.42
CA ARG A 81 -18.10 2.43 41.81
C ARG A 81 -18.51 1.38 40.77
N GLN A 82 -19.05 1.79 39.63
CA GLN A 82 -19.18 0.93 38.47
C GLN A 82 -17.77 0.70 37.97
N THR A 83 -17.19 -0.43 38.34
CA THR A 83 -15.86 -0.88 37.91
C THR A 83 -15.76 -0.78 36.39
N PHE A 84 -14.97 0.19 35.93
CA PHE A 84 -14.70 0.56 34.53
C PHE A 84 -13.85 -0.49 33.77
N SER A 85 -13.91 -1.75 34.19
CA SER A 85 -13.10 -2.90 33.74
C SER A 85 -13.26 -3.25 32.25
N GLY A 86 -14.09 -2.55 31.49
CA GLY A 86 -14.43 -2.86 30.10
C GLY A 86 -14.19 -1.74 29.10
N SER A 87 -13.28 -0.78 29.39
CA SER A 87 -12.83 0.19 28.38
C SER A 87 -11.95 -0.51 27.34
N ASN A 88 -12.14 -0.14 26.07
CA ASN A 88 -11.30 -0.60 24.97
C ASN A 88 -10.06 0.28 24.78
N LEU A 89 -9.93 1.40 25.51
CA LEU A 89 -8.82 2.33 25.34
C LEU A 89 -7.44 1.67 25.48
N PRO A 90 -7.18 0.78 26.45
CA PRO A 90 -5.88 0.10 26.54
C PRO A 90 -5.53 -0.74 25.29
N PHE A 91 -6.55 -1.26 24.58
CA PHE A 91 -6.33 -1.94 23.30
C PHE A 91 -5.98 -0.95 22.18
N ILE A 92 -6.66 0.20 22.11
CA ILE A 92 -6.41 1.20 21.09
C ILE A 92 -5.01 1.83 21.28
N GLU A 93 -4.61 2.09 22.53
CA GLU A 93 -3.26 2.55 22.87
C GLU A 93 -2.19 1.52 22.52
N ALA A 94 -2.41 0.25 22.87
CA ALA A 94 -1.50 -0.83 22.49
C ALA A 94 -1.34 -0.95 20.96
N LEU A 95 -2.44 -0.82 20.22
CA LEU A 95 -2.44 -0.82 18.76
C LEU A 95 -1.63 0.36 18.22
N TRP A 96 -1.86 1.57 18.74
CA TRP A 96 -1.14 2.77 18.32
C TRP A 96 0.36 2.70 18.63
N ASN A 97 0.72 2.30 19.84
CA ASN A 97 2.12 2.15 20.24
C ASN A 97 2.87 1.15 19.35
N ARG A 98 2.19 0.07 18.93
CA ARG A 98 2.76 -0.87 17.96
C ARG A 98 2.85 -0.25 16.57
N ALA A 99 1.87 0.54 16.16
CA ALA A 99 1.90 1.25 14.88
C ALA A 99 3.08 2.22 14.78
N GLU A 100 3.42 2.92 15.86
CA GLU A 100 4.58 3.82 15.91
C GLU A 100 5.92 3.12 15.66
N GLN A 101 5.99 1.80 15.87
CA GLN A 101 7.16 0.97 15.60
C GLN A 101 7.16 0.37 14.20
N CYS A 102 6.05 0.48 13.46
CA CYS A 102 5.94 -0.05 12.10
C CYS A 102 6.40 0.98 11.07
N GLU A 103 6.75 0.49 9.89
CA GLU A 103 7.07 1.31 8.72
C GLU A 103 6.04 1.09 7.61
N ASN A 104 5.85 2.10 6.75
CA ASN A 104 5.01 2.01 5.55
C ASN A 104 3.63 1.37 5.81
N ILE A 105 2.87 1.93 6.76
CA ILE A 105 1.56 1.41 7.16
C ILE A 105 0.56 1.59 6.02
N VAL A 106 -0.09 0.48 5.65
CA VAL A 106 -1.05 0.42 4.55
C VAL A 106 -2.48 0.50 5.04
N ALA A 107 -2.79 -0.15 6.17
CA ALA A 107 -4.16 -0.18 6.70
C ALA A 107 -4.21 -0.51 8.19
N PHE A 108 -5.24 0.01 8.86
CA PHE A 108 -5.65 -0.43 10.19
C PHE A 108 -6.94 -1.26 10.13
N ARG A 109 -7.03 -2.27 10.99
CA ARG A 109 -8.27 -3.04 11.27
C ARG A 109 -8.93 -3.58 10.00
N LYS A 110 -8.14 -4.20 9.13
CA LYS A 110 -8.58 -4.72 7.83
C LYS A 110 -9.04 -6.18 7.95
N TRP A 111 -10.20 -6.48 7.38
CA TRP A 111 -10.67 -7.85 7.23
C TRP A 111 -10.01 -8.52 6.03
N VAL A 112 -9.47 -9.71 6.24
CA VAL A 112 -8.87 -10.58 5.22
C VAL A 112 -9.63 -11.91 5.17
N SER A 113 -9.69 -12.52 4.00
CA SER A 113 -10.34 -13.82 3.83
C SER A 113 -9.45 -14.95 4.37
N VAL A 114 -10.06 -15.99 4.92
CA VAL A 114 -9.39 -17.20 5.38
C VAL A 114 -9.72 -18.32 4.38
N GLY A 115 -8.69 -19.01 3.88
CA GLY A 115 -8.82 -20.14 2.96
C GLY A 115 -8.96 -19.78 1.47
N LEU A 116 -8.81 -20.80 0.62
CA LEU A 116 -8.83 -20.68 -0.83
C LEU A 116 -10.24 -20.37 -1.35
N ILE A 117 -10.40 -19.22 -2.00
CA ILE A 117 -11.61 -18.92 -2.77
C ILE A 117 -11.42 -19.50 -4.17
N LYS A 118 -11.83 -20.76 -4.37
CA LYS A 118 -11.90 -21.46 -5.67
C LYS A 118 -10.69 -21.23 -6.58
N GLU A 119 -9.62 -22.01 -6.40
CA GLU A 119 -8.49 -22.14 -7.34
C GLU A 119 -7.77 -20.82 -7.73
N LYS A 120 -8.11 -19.71 -7.08
CA LYS A 120 -7.45 -18.41 -7.25
C LYS A 120 -6.87 -17.98 -5.91
N GLU A 121 -5.56 -17.87 -5.89
CA GLU A 121 -4.84 -17.15 -4.83
C GLU A 121 -5.36 -15.71 -4.80
N LEU A 122 -5.58 -15.17 -3.59
CA LEU A 122 -6.15 -13.83 -3.40
C LEU A 122 -5.03 -12.82 -3.23
N LEU A 123 -5.14 -11.68 -3.90
CA LEU A 123 -4.20 -10.58 -3.72
C LEU A 123 -4.46 -9.91 -2.38
N ALA A 124 -3.38 -9.63 -1.64
CA ALA A 124 -3.51 -9.03 -0.32
C ALA A 124 -4.14 -7.63 -0.38
N PRO A 125 -5.03 -7.29 0.56
CA PRO A 125 -5.63 -5.97 0.60
C PRO A 125 -4.59 -4.88 0.85
N GLY A 126 -4.54 -3.89 -0.06
CA GLY A 126 -3.74 -2.67 0.11
C GLY A 126 -2.63 -2.44 -0.92
N ILE A 127 -2.41 -3.37 -1.86
CA ILE A 127 -1.36 -3.26 -2.90
C ILE A 127 -1.97 -3.03 -4.30
N HIS A 128 -3.26 -2.70 -4.37
CA HIS A 128 -3.88 -2.35 -5.64
C HIS A 128 -3.28 -1.06 -6.20
N ILE A 129 -2.34 -1.21 -7.14
CA ILE A 129 -1.98 -0.15 -8.08
C ILE A 129 -3.22 0.23 -8.93
N VAL A 130 -4.11 -0.74 -9.18
CA VAL A 130 -5.43 -0.55 -9.78
C VAL A 130 -6.47 -1.28 -8.91
N PRO A 131 -7.52 -0.61 -8.42
CA PRO A 131 -8.59 -1.28 -7.68
C PRO A 131 -9.36 -2.22 -8.62
N SER A 132 -9.26 -3.53 -8.39
CA SER A 132 -10.10 -4.52 -9.07
C SER A 132 -11.42 -4.68 -8.31
N PRO A 133 -12.58 -4.33 -8.92
CA PRO A 133 -13.87 -4.56 -8.31
C PRO A 133 -14.25 -6.03 -8.49
N GLY A 134 -14.18 -6.85 -7.43
CA GLY A 134 -14.68 -8.23 -7.54
C GLY A 134 -14.49 -9.20 -6.38
N ASP A 135 -13.45 -9.08 -5.55
CA ASP A 135 -13.06 -10.21 -4.68
C ASP A 135 -13.80 -10.36 -3.35
N SER A 136 -14.96 -9.73 -3.20
CA SER A 136 -15.85 -10.00 -2.07
C SER A 136 -16.74 -11.22 -2.32
N SER A 137 -16.17 -12.42 -2.32
CA SER A 137 -16.97 -13.63 -2.12
C SER A 137 -17.61 -13.56 -0.73
N ARG A 138 -18.94 -13.43 -0.68
CA ARG A 138 -19.74 -13.27 0.56
C ARG A 138 -19.73 -14.50 1.48
N LYS A 139 -19.05 -15.59 1.09
CA LYS A 139 -19.09 -16.89 1.78
C LYS A 139 -17.75 -17.33 2.41
N ALA A 140 -16.67 -16.58 2.22
CA ALA A 140 -15.39 -16.92 2.83
C ALA A 140 -15.37 -16.53 4.33
N GLN A 141 -14.79 -17.39 5.17
CA GLN A 141 -14.44 -17.03 6.55
C GLN A 141 -13.50 -15.83 6.51
N LYS A 142 -13.59 -14.92 7.48
CA LYS A 142 -12.76 -13.71 7.53
C LYS A 142 -12.14 -13.56 8.90
N THR A 143 -10.89 -13.12 8.91
CA THR A 143 -10.16 -12.70 10.11
C THR A 143 -9.76 -11.23 9.99
N ILE A 144 -9.48 -10.58 11.11
CA ILE A 144 -9.15 -9.15 11.14
C ILE A 144 -7.69 -8.95 11.55
N VAL A 145 -6.94 -8.30 10.67
CA VAL A 145 -5.57 -7.83 10.90
C VAL A 145 -5.65 -6.43 11.49
N ASP A 146 -4.96 -6.18 12.61
CA ASP A 146 -5.06 -4.89 13.30
C ASP A 146 -4.19 -3.82 12.62
N ILE A 147 -3.01 -4.19 12.14
CA ILE A 147 -2.09 -3.32 11.40
C ILE A 147 -1.49 -4.09 10.22
N ILE A 148 -1.56 -3.51 9.02
CA ILE A 148 -0.87 -3.98 7.82
C ILE A 148 0.27 -3.00 7.53
N ALA A 149 1.51 -3.47 7.59
CA ALA A 149 2.74 -2.67 7.48
C ALA A 149 3.70 -3.25 6.43
N ASP A 150 4.83 -2.57 6.19
CA ASP A 150 5.89 -2.98 5.27
C ASP A 150 5.39 -3.23 3.83
N ASP A 151 4.61 -2.29 3.31
CA ASP A 151 3.88 -2.40 2.02
C ASP A 151 2.94 -3.61 1.97
N GLY A 152 2.47 -4.08 3.11
CA GLY A 152 1.56 -5.22 3.23
C GLY A 152 2.21 -6.52 3.68
N GLN A 153 3.54 -6.63 3.60
CA GLN A 153 4.26 -7.86 3.89
C GLN A 153 4.23 -8.26 5.38
N THR A 154 3.89 -7.34 6.27
CA THR A 154 3.82 -7.62 7.72
C THR A 154 2.41 -7.41 8.23
N TRP A 155 1.83 -8.45 8.82
CA TRP A 155 0.49 -8.45 9.40
C TRP A 155 0.59 -8.53 10.91
N VAL A 156 0.08 -7.53 11.61
CA VAL A 156 0.15 -7.46 13.07
C VAL A 156 -1.23 -7.62 13.69
N LYS A 157 -1.31 -8.49 14.69
CA LYS A 157 -2.46 -8.72 15.55
C LYS A 157 -2.12 -8.38 16.99
N VAL A 158 -2.89 -7.48 17.62
CA VAL A 158 -2.63 -7.01 18.98
C VAL A 158 -3.62 -7.64 19.95
N TYR A 159 -3.10 -8.23 21.03
CA TYR A 159 -3.87 -8.83 22.11
C TYR A 159 -3.52 -8.20 23.45
N THR A 160 -4.55 -7.79 24.17
CA THR A 160 -4.46 -7.21 25.53
C THR A 160 -4.97 -8.17 26.62
N THR A 161 -5.12 -9.46 26.30
CA THR A 161 -5.50 -10.51 27.24
C THR A 161 -4.43 -10.69 28.31
N THR A 162 -4.84 -10.94 29.56
CA THR A 162 -3.95 -11.19 30.69
C THR A 162 -3.69 -12.68 30.89
N SER A 163 -2.57 -13.04 31.52
CA SER A 163 -2.25 -14.43 31.87
C SER A 163 -3.40 -15.11 32.64
N LYS A 164 -3.99 -14.41 33.62
CA LYS A 164 -5.15 -14.90 34.39
C LYS A 164 -6.35 -15.23 33.51
N ARG A 165 -6.64 -14.39 32.50
CA ARG A 165 -7.77 -14.62 31.60
C ARG A 165 -7.53 -15.83 30.72
N LEU A 166 -6.33 -15.97 30.16
CA LEU A 166 -5.96 -17.11 29.34
C LEU A 166 -6.03 -18.42 30.12
N LEU A 167 -5.51 -18.45 31.35
CA LEU A 167 -5.63 -19.62 32.23
C LEU A 167 -7.09 -19.97 32.53
N TRP A 168 -7.95 -18.98 32.74
CA TRP A 168 -9.37 -19.22 32.94
C TRP A 168 -10.03 -19.84 31.70
N ASP A 169 -9.69 -19.34 30.50
CA ASP A 169 -10.17 -19.92 29.24
C ASP A 169 -9.67 -21.37 29.10
N MET A 170 -8.42 -21.68 29.47
CA MET A 170 -7.87 -23.04 29.49
C MET A 170 -8.59 -23.97 30.49
N THR A 171 -8.81 -23.52 31.73
CA THR A 171 -9.57 -24.30 32.73
C THR A 171 -10.99 -24.59 32.26
N LYS A 172 -11.64 -23.62 31.59
CA LYS A 172 -12.99 -23.80 31.06
C LYS A 172 -13.06 -24.92 30.00
N LEU A 173 -11.97 -25.12 29.27
CA LEU A 173 -11.82 -26.20 28.30
C LEU A 173 -11.36 -27.53 28.96
N GLY A 174 -11.28 -27.59 30.29
CA GLY A 174 -10.93 -28.80 31.04
C GLY A 174 -9.44 -29.08 31.14
N TRP A 175 -8.58 -28.10 30.87
CA TRP A 175 -7.13 -28.31 30.91
C TRP A 175 -6.62 -28.42 32.35
N ALA A 176 -5.79 -29.44 32.61
CA ALA A 176 -5.14 -29.64 33.90
C ALA A 176 -3.93 -28.70 34.05
N ILE A 177 -4.17 -27.50 34.56
CA ILE A 177 -3.14 -26.47 34.78
C ILE A 177 -2.26 -26.84 35.98
N GLY A 178 -0.94 -26.83 35.81
CA GLY A 178 0.02 -26.96 36.92
C GLY A 178 0.19 -28.35 37.55
N ILE A 179 -0.19 -29.43 36.85
CA ILE A 179 0.19 -30.80 37.25
C ILE A 179 1.53 -31.11 36.59
N ASP A 180 2.60 -31.24 37.38
CA ASP A 180 3.90 -31.66 36.88
C ASP A 180 3.79 -33.10 36.33
N GLU A 181 4.22 -33.31 35.09
CA GLU A 181 4.20 -34.58 34.34
C GLU A 181 5.20 -35.61 34.89
N GLU A 182 5.17 -35.89 36.19
CA GLU A 182 6.02 -36.94 36.78
C GLU A 182 5.29 -38.23 37.14
N GLU A 183 3.96 -38.29 37.01
CA GLU A 183 3.21 -39.56 37.18
C GLU A 183 2.03 -39.67 36.19
N SER A 184 2.33 -40.04 34.95
CA SER A 184 1.33 -40.56 34.01
C SER A 184 2.03 -41.21 32.81
N ASP A 185 2.52 -42.44 32.99
CA ASP A 185 2.70 -43.35 31.86
C ASP A 185 1.30 -43.69 31.30
N GLU A 186 1.14 -43.60 29.97
CA GLU A 186 -0.09 -43.86 29.18
C GLU A 186 -0.99 -42.63 28.87
N ASP A 187 -0.52 -41.74 27.99
CA ASP A 187 -1.24 -41.35 26.75
C ASP A 187 -0.43 -40.31 25.97
N GLU A 188 0.27 -40.77 24.93
CA GLU A 188 1.04 -39.96 23.98
C GLU A 188 0.13 -39.19 22.99
N SER A 189 -0.96 -38.60 23.50
CA SER A 189 -1.88 -37.71 22.76
C SER A 189 -2.02 -36.33 23.40
N GLY A 190 -1.16 -35.97 24.35
CA GLY A 190 -1.13 -34.68 25.05
C GLY A 190 -0.66 -33.46 24.23
N ALA A 191 -0.59 -33.56 22.90
CA ALA A 191 -0.58 -32.39 22.03
C ALA A 191 -2.01 -31.80 22.05
N GLY A 192 -2.36 -31.15 23.16
CA GLY A 192 -3.71 -30.68 23.46
C GLY A 192 -4.31 -29.90 22.31
N ASP A 193 -5.56 -30.20 21.98
CA ASP A 193 -6.35 -29.53 20.95
C ASP A 193 -6.49 -28.04 21.29
N PHE A 194 -5.51 -27.23 20.88
CA PHE A 194 -5.50 -25.79 21.10
C PHE A 194 -6.55 -25.08 20.25
N ASP A 195 -7.19 -25.75 19.27
CA ASP A 195 -8.11 -25.12 18.32
C ASP A 195 -9.35 -24.51 19.01
N GLU A 196 -9.68 -24.97 20.22
CA GLU A 196 -10.76 -24.42 21.04
C GLU A 196 -10.38 -23.10 21.75
N LEU A 197 -9.08 -22.81 21.92
CA LEU A 197 -8.62 -21.57 22.55
C LEU A 197 -8.76 -20.38 21.57
N PRO A 198 -9.48 -19.29 21.94
CA PRO A 198 -9.72 -18.16 21.04
C PRO A 198 -8.45 -17.49 20.49
N ILE A 199 -7.39 -17.41 21.30
CA ILE A 199 -6.10 -16.84 20.88
C ILE A 199 -5.41 -17.72 19.83
N PHE A 200 -5.44 -19.04 20.02
CA PHE A 200 -4.84 -19.99 19.10
C PHE A 200 -5.62 -20.05 17.80
N LYS A 201 -6.96 -20.14 17.87
CA LYS A 201 -7.83 -20.07 16.70
C LYS A 201 -7.62 -18.82 15.86
N CYS A 202 -7.48 -17.65 16.50
CA CYS A 202 -7.18 -16.42 15.78
C CYS A 202 -5.81 -16.46 15.10
N ALA A 203 -4.79 -17.01 15.77
CA ALA A 203 -3.46 -17.15 15.18
C ALA A 203 -3.47 -18.12 13.98
N LYS A 204 -4.19 -19.23 14.09
CA LYS A 204 -4.43 -20.19 13.01
C LYS A 204 -5.16 -19.54 11.83
N ASP A 205 -6.28 -18.87 12.07
CA ASP A 205 -7.02 -18.15 11.03
C ASP A 205 -6.15 -17.10 10.31
N LEU A 206 -5.23 -16.44 11.03
CA LEU A 206 -4.29 -15.48 10.45
C LEU A 206 -3.19 -16.15 9.64
N ALA A 207 -2.63 -17.27 10.13
CA ALA A 207 -1.64 -18.04 9.40
C ALA A 207 -2.25 -18.63 8.10
N ASP A 208 -3.46 -19.18 8.20
CA ASP A 208 -4.25 -19.69 7.07
C ASP A 208 -4.63 -18.58 6.09
N ALA A 209 -4.91 -17.37 6.58
CA ALA A 209 -5.10 -16.22 5.72
C ALA A 209 -3.79 -15.81 5.04
N ALA A 210 -2.68 -15.72 5.76
CA ALA A 210 -1.40 -15.30 5.19
C ALA A 210 -0.88 -16.29 4.13
N SER A 211 -1.10 -17.59 4.32
CA SER A 211 -0.67 -18.64 3.38
C SER A 211 -1.43 -18.62 2.04
N VAL A 212 -2.61 -18.01 1.97
CA VAL A 212 -3.38 -17.88 0.71
C VAL A 212 -3.25 -16.51 0.05
N HIS A 213 -2.60 -15.55 0.72
CA HIS A 213 -2.34 -14.23 0.17
C HIS A 213 -0.88 -14.10 -0.24
N ARG A 214 -0.65 -13.44 -1.38
CA ARG A 214 0.69 -13.07 -1.82
C ARG A 214 0.83 -11.58 -2.03
N ILE A 215 2.02 -11.10 -1.71
CA ILE A 215 2.45 -9.72 -1.82
C ILE A 215 3.82 -9.75 -2.46
N ARG A 216 3.89 -9.36 -3.73
CA ARG A 216 5.14 -9.39 -4.50
C ARG A 216 5.82 -10.78 -4.44
N GLY A 217 5.03 -11.83 -4.61
CA GLY A 217 5.48 -13.23 -4.56
C GLY A 217 5.75 -13.81 -3.16
N LYS A 218 5.64 -13.01 -2.08
CA LYS A 218 5.84 -13.47 -0.69
C LYS A 218 4.54 -13.61 0.07
N HIS A 219 4.48 -14.59 0.96
CA HIS A 219 3.42 -14.67 1.97
C HIS A 219 3.69 -13.64 3.08
N PRO A 220 2.65 -12.93 3.55
CA PRO A 220 2.81 -11.98 4.65
C PRO A 220 3.29 -12.67 5.93
N VAL A 221 4.19 -12.03 6.65
CA VAL A 221 4.65 -12.50 7.95
C VAL A 221 3.66 -12.04 9.03
N VAL A 222 3.12 -12.99 9.80
CA VAL A 222 2.15 -12.71 10.86
C VAL A 222 2.87 -12.50 12.19
N HIS A 223 2.57 -11.38 12.85
CA HIS A 223 3.04 -11.03 14.18
C HIS A 223 1.87 -10.95 15.17
N LEU A 224 1.92 -11.75 16.24
CA LEU A 224 1.01 -11.70 17.37
C LEU A 224 1.68 -10.97 18.54
N VAL A 225 1.15 -9.80 18.91
CA VAL A 225 1.68 -8.94 19.97
C VAL A 225 0.81 -9.05 21.21
N LEU A 226 1.37 -9.59 22.30
CA LEU A 226 0.71 -9.81 23.58
C LEU A 226 1.20 -8.79 24.60
N THR A 227 0.40 -7.76 24.87
CA THR A 227 0.87 -6.61 25.68
C THR A 227 0.80 -6.83 27.18
N ARG A 228 0.17 -7.92 27.65
CA ARG A 228 -0.07 -8.18 29.09
C ARG A 228 0.24 -9.63 29.51
N ILE A 229 1.05 -10.33 28.72
CA ILE A 229 1.54 -11.68 29.02
C ILE A 229 3.06 -11.62 29.00
N ASN A 230 3.72 -12.09 30.05
CA ASN A 230 5.17 -12.26 30.09
C ASN A 230 5.48 -13.73 29.79
N GLU A 231 6.48 -13.96 28.95
CA GLU A 231 6.96 -15.31 28.64
C GLU A 231 7.79 -15.85 29.81
N GLY A 232 7.66 -17.14 30.11
CA GLY A 232 8.36 -17.80 31.21
C GLY A 232 7.72 -17.60 32.58
N GLU A 233 6.62 -16.84 32.68
CA GLU A 233 5.87 -16.66 33.93
C GLU A 233 5.01 -17.89 34.25
N VAL A 234 4.41 -18.51 33.23
CA VAL A 234 3.48 -19.63 33.39
C VAL A 234 3.69 -20.67 32.28
N LYS A 235 4.23 -21.84 32.67
CA LYS A 235 4.56 -22.96 31.75
C LYS A 235 3.40 -23.32 30.81
N ASP A 236 2.17 -23.38 31.32
CA ASP A 236 1.00 -23.76 30.52
C ASP A 236 0.66 -22.71 29.45
N ILE A 237 0.86 -21.42 29.74
CA ILE A 237 0.71 -20.36 28.74
C ILE A 237 1.83 -20.48 27.71
N ASP A 238 3.07 -20.70 28.15
CA ASP A 238 4.22 -20.83 27.25
C ASP A 238 4.05 -22.01 26.27
N ARG A 239 3.41 -23.11 26.69
CA ARG A 239 3.01 -24.21 25.80
C ARG A 239 2.06 -23.75 24.68
N VAL A 240 1.05 -22.92 25.01
CA VAL A 240 0.14 -22.34 24.02
C VAL A 240 0.89 -21.39 23.08
N LEU A 241 1.78 -20.55 23.61
CA LEU A 241 2.59 -19.62 22.81
C LEU A 241 3.51 -20.38 21.85
N GLN A 242 4.10 -21.49 22.30
CA GLN A 242 4.90 -22.37 21.45
C GLN A 242 4.03 -23.04 20.37
N GLY A 243 2.82 -23.48 20.73
CA GLY A 243 1.85 -23.98 19.76
C GLY A 243 1.55 -22.96 18.67
N ILE A 244 1.36 -21.68 19.03
CA ILE A 244 1.16 -20.59 18.07
C ILE A 244 2.40 -20.39 17.17
N ARG A 245 3.61 -20.44 17.73
CA ARG A 245 4.85 -20.33 16.95
C ARG A 245 5.02 -21.48 15.96
N ASN A 246 4.57 -22.69 16.33
CA ASN A 246 4.59 -23.85 15.44
C ASN A 246 3.67 -23.67 14.21
N LEU A 247 2.71 -22.74 14.24
CA LEU A 247 1.91 -22.34 13.06
C LEU A 247 2.66 -21.39 12.11
N GLY A 248 3.90 -20.99 12.44
CA GLY A 248 4.67 -19.99 11.69
C GLY A 248 4.36 -18.53 12.07
N VAL A 249 3.69 -18.31 13.21
CA VAL A 249 3.36 -16.96 13.69
C VAL A 249 4.43 -16.43 14.65
N ASN A 250 4.91 -15.22 14.41
CA ASN A 250 5.87 -14.55 15.28
C ASN A 250 5.17 -13.99 16.53
N VAL A 251 5.54 -14.46 17.72
CA VAL A 251 4.92 -14.02 18.98
C VAL A 251 5.83 -13.04 19.73
N SER A 252 5.31 -11.89 20.14
CA SER A 252 5.98 -10.91 21.00
C SER A 252 5.21 -10.70 22.30
N CYS A 253 5.86 -10.91 23.45
CA CYS A 253 5.29 -10.79 24.78
C CYS A 253 5.74 -9.51 25.52
N CYS A 254 5.04 -9.18 26.59
CA CYS A 254 5.42 -8.09 27.48
C CYS A 254 6.78 -8.40 28.14
N GLY A 255 7.76 -7.51 27.96
CA GLY A 255 9.12 -7.67 28.50
C GLY A 255 10.16 -8.29 27.55
N GLY A 256 9.74 -8.97 26.47
CA GLY A 256 10.65 -9.58 25.50
C GLY A 256 11.15 -8.59 24.45
N GLY A 257 11.91 -7.55 24.83
CA GLY A 257 12.65 -6.63 23.94
C GLY A 257 11.85 -5.80 22.90
N SER A 258 10.59 -6.13 22.66
CA SER A 258 9.70 -5.60 21.60
C SER A 258 8.76 -4.50 22.11
N ASN A 259 8.52 -4.46 23.43
CA ASN A 259 7.82 -3.35 24.07
C ASN A 259 8.82 -2.24 24.44
N THR A 260 9.39 -1.60 23.43
CA THR A 260 10.09 -0.32 23.65
C THR A 260 9.10 0.69 24.22
N PRO A 261 9.54 1.58 25.14
CA PRO A 261 8.66 2.62 25.68
C PRO A 261 8.10 3.48 24.53
N PRO A 262 6.88 4.01 24.67
CA PRO A 262 6.24 4.81 23.63
C PRO A 262 7.16 5.97 23.24
N VAL A 263 7.60 5.96 21.99
CA VAL A 263 8.43 7.04 21.44
C VAL A 263 7.49 8.23 21.24
N PRO A 264 7.84 9.45 21.69
CA PRO A 264 7.04 10.62 21.37
C PRO A 264 6.82 10.70 19.85
N LEU A 265 5.59 10.99 19.41
CA LEU A 265 5.27 11.12 17.99
C LEU A 265 6.07 12.29 17.39
N SER A 266 7.25 11.97 16.85
CA SER A 266 8.14 12.90 16.18
C SER A 266 7.83 12.96 14.69
N SER A 267 8.35 13.98 14.01
CA SER A 267 8.26 14.07 12.55
C SER A 267 8.90 12.88 11.85
N GLU A 268 10.00 12.35 12.38
CA GLU A 268 10.68 11.15 11.86
C GLU A 268 9.82 9.90 12.00
N THR A 269 9.16 9.71 13.16
CA THR A 269 8.23 8.59 13.36
C THR A 269 7.07 8.66 12.38
N MET A 270 6.47 9.85 12.18
CA MET A 270 5.39 10.02 11.21
C MET A 270 5.82 9.73 9.77
N GLN A 271 7.03 10.16 9.38
CA GLN A 271 7.60 9.90 8.06
C GLN A 271 7.85 8.40 7.83
N ARG A 272 8.37 7.70 8.84
CA ARG A 272 8.58 6.24 8.78
C ARG A 272 7.27 5.47 8.67
N MET A 273 6.27 5.86 9.46
CA MET A 273 4.96 5.21 9.46
C MET A 273 4.19 5.39 8.14
N ALA A 274 4.33 6.55 7.49
CA ALA A 274 3.70 6.81 6.20
C ALA A 274 4.42 6.06 5.06
N PRO A 275 3.69 5.49 4.09
CA PRO A 275 4.29 4.85 2.94
C PRO A 275 5.03 5.89 2.10
N SER A 276 6.32 5.64 1.88
CA SER A 276 7.12 6.45 0.95
C SER A 276 7.33 5.69 -0.35
N PRO A 277 6.72 6.12 -1.47
CA PRO A 277 6.79 5.42 -2.75
C PRO A 277 8.20 5.48 -3.34
N PHE A 278 8.99 6.48 -2.95
CA PHE A 278 10.34 6.73 -3.44
C PHE A 278 11.41 6.11 -2.55
N SER A 279 11.08 5.65 -1.34
CA SER A 279 12.06 5.12 -0.38
C SER A 279 12.87 3.93 -0.89
N LYS A 280 12.27 3.15 -1.80
CA LYS A 280 12.89 1.96 -2.41
C LYS A 280 13.42 2.21 -3.82
N PHE A 281 13.43 3.47 -4.27
CA PHE A 281 13.95 3.81 -5.58
C PHE A 281 15.45 3.59 -5.60
N THR A 282 15.91 3.02 -6.71
CA THR A 282 17.32 2.83 -6.99
C THR A 282 17.96 4.16 -7.39
N ASN A 283 19.25 4.34 -7.13
CA ASN A 283 19.97 5.58 -7.50
C ASN A 283 19.89 5.87 -9.01
N VAL A 284 19.83 4.82 -9.83
CA VAL A 284 19.57 4.90 -11.27
C VAL A 284 18.16 4.38 -11.53
N LEU A 285 17.35 5.16 -12.23
CA LEU A 285 15.98 4.82 -12.59
C LEU A 285 15.89 4.41 -14.06
N ASN A 286 15.22 3.29 -14.32
CA ASN A 286 14.95 2.81 -15.66
C ASN A 286 13.61 3.39 -16.16
N ILE A 287 13.65 4.20 -17.21
CA ILE A 287 12.52 5.01 -17.67
C ILE A 287 11.87 4.35 -18.88
N ASP A 288 10.58 4.02 -18.77
CA ASP A 288 9.78 3.51 -19.89
C ASP A 288 9.43 4.60 -20.91
N THR A 289 9.14 4.19 -22.15
CA THR A 289 8.72 5.10 -23.24
C THR A 289 7.55 5.98 -22.83
N SER A 290 6.61 5.47 -22.03
CA SER A 290 5.46 6.24 -21.57
C SER A 290 5.84 7.44 -20.69
N VAL A 291 6.86 7.30 -19.85
CA VAL A 291 7.40 8.38 -19.01
C VAL A 291 8.29 9.32 -19.83
N LEU A 292 9.03 8.81 -20.82
CA LEU A 292 9.72 9.67 -21.80
C LEU A 292 8.75 10.61 -22.52
N ILE A 293 7.61 10.09 -23.00
CA ILE A 293 6.57 10.90 -23.64
C ILE A 293 6.02 11.96 -22.67
N ALA A 294 5.86 11.63 -21.39
CA ALA A 294 5.44 12.57 -20.37
C ALA A 294 6.45 13.71 -20.15
N LEU A 295 7.76 13.43 -20.18
CA LEU A 295 8.84 14.42 -20.09
C LEU A 295 9.00 15.30 -21.34
N ILE A 296 8.37 14.91 -22.45
CA ILE A 296 8.49 15.59 -23.74
C ILE A 296 7.21 16.33 -24.11
N SER A 297 6.04 15.84 -23.71
CA SER A 297 4.72 16.31 -24.17
C SER A 297 4.42 17.77 -23.82
N ASP A 298 3.88 18.53 -24.78
CA ASP A 298 3.44 19.91 -24.57
C ASP A 298 2.33 20.02 -23.53
N PHE A 299 1.51 18.98 -23.33
CA PHE A 299 0.52 18.95 -22.25
C PHE A 299 1.17 19.13 -20.88
N CYS A 300 2.44 18.81 -20.73
CA CYS A 300 3.12 18.76 -19.44
C CYS A 300 4.01 19.99 -19.21
N HIS A 301 4.20 20.82 -20.25
CA HIS A 301 5.15 21.93 -20.24
C HIS A 301 4.55 23.26 -20.67
N THR A 302 3.33 23.27 -21.19
CA THR A 302 2.70 24.47 -21.77
C THR A 302 1.22 24.52 -21.46
N HIS A 303 0.64 25.72 -21.53
CA HIS A 303 -0.82 25.87 -21.49
C HIS A 303 -1.44 25.50 -22.84
N VAL A 304 -1.79 24.22 -22.99
CA VAL A 304 -2.43 23.71 -24.20
C VAL A 304 -3.92 24.11 -24.21
N LEU A 305 -4.33 24.90 -25.19
CA LEU A 305 -5.76 25.17 -25.39
C LEU A 305 -6.44 23.97 -26.06
N SER A 306 -7.64 23.64 -25.59
CA SER A 306 -8.47 22.58 -26.19
C SER A 306 -8.77 22.91 -27.67
N LYS A 307 -8.48 21.96 -28.57
CA LYS A 307 -8.74 22.11 -30.00
C LYS A 307 -9.91 21.23 -30.45
N PRO A 308 -10.70 21.62 -31.47
CA PRO A 308 -11.87 20.84 -31.92
C PRO A 308 -11.56 19.41 -32.35
N HIS A 309 -10.36 19.17 -32.88
CA HIS A 309 -9.92 17.85 -33.33
C HIS A 309 -9.38 16.95 -32.20
N PHE A 310 -9.34 17.44 -30.94
CA PHE A 310 -8.92 16.63 -29.82
C PHE A 310 -9.94 15.51 -29.55
N HIS A 311 -9.44 14.29 -29.58
CA HIS A 311 -10.20 13.12 -29.15
C HIS A 311 -10.42 13.15 -27.62
N ARG A 312 -11.35 12.33 -27.14
CA ARG A 312 -11.76 12.31 -25.72
C ARG A 312 -10.57 12.18 -24.77
N MET A 313 -9.65 11.26 -25.03
CA MET A 313 -8.47 11.05 -24.19
C MET A 313 -7.54 12.29 -24.10
N GLN A 314 -7.35 13.04 -25.20
CA GLN A 314 -6.61 14.31 -25.15
C GLN A 314 -7.33 15.38 -24.31
N ARG A 315 -8.66 15.43 -24.37
CA ARG A 315 -9.45 16.34 -23.52
C ARG A 315 -9.37 15.94 -22.04
N ASP A 316 -9.42 14.64 -21.77
CA ASP A 316 -9.25 14.11 -20.41
C ASP A 316 -7.84 14.42 -19.88
N HIS A 317 -6.80 14.31 -20.71
CA HIS A 317 -5.44 14.72 -20.35
C HIS A 317 -5.34 16.20 -20.02
N LEU A 318 -6.02 17.06 -20.78
CA LEU A 318 -6.04 18.50 -20.51
C LEU A 318 -6.69 18.81 -19.17
N ALA A 319 -7.86 18.24 -18.91
CA ALA A 319 -8.56 18.40 -17.63
C ALA A 319 -7.74 17.84 -16.45
N ASN A 320 -7.03 16.73 -16.66
CA ASN A 320 -6.14 16.15 -15.66
C ASN A 320 -4.92 17.04 -15.40
N GLU A 321 -4.35 17.68 -16.41
CA GLU A 321 -3.20 18.57 -16.21
C GLU A 321 -3.59 19.82 -15.40
N GLU A 322 -4.72 20.45 -15.71
CA GLU A 322 -5.23 21.62 -14.97
C GLU A 322 -5.45 21.32 -13.48
N LYS A 323 -5.75 20.06 -13.15
CA LYS A 323 -5.98 19.64 -11.77
C LYS A 323 -4.70 19.19 -11.06
N TRP A 324 -3.84 18.44 -11.75
CA TRP A 324 -2.79 17.65 -11.09
C TRP A 324 -1.37 18.11 -11.37
N HIS A 325 -1.14 18.93 -12.41
CA HIS A 325 0.18 19.42 -12.82
C HIS A 325 1.26 18.32 -12.76
N MET A 326 1.25 17.42 -13.75
CA MET A 326 1.91 16.13 -13.61
C MET A 326 3.41 16.21 -13.33
N LEU A 327 4.14 17.10 -13.99
CA LEU A 327 5.59 17.20 -13.79
C LEU A 327 5.95 17.60 -12.35
N PRO A 328 5.53 18.78 -11.86
CA PRO A 328 5.94 19.24 -10.53
C PRO A 328 5.39 18.38 -9.39
N CYS A 329 4.20 17.79 -9.55
CA CYS A 329 3.58 17.02 -8.47
C CYS A 329 4.07 15.56 -8.42
N TRP A 330 4.57 14.99 -9.53
CA TRP A 330 4.80 13.54 -9.60
C TRP A 330 6.14 13.15 -10.18
N ILE A 331 6.38 13.56 -11.42
CA ILE A 331 7.56 13.10 -12.16
C ILE A 331 8.82 13.72 -11.57
N TYR A 332 8.82 15.02 -11.29
CA TYR A 332 9.97 15.70 -10.70
C TYR A 332 10.32 15.21 -9.29
N PRO A 333 9.38 15.05 -8.34
CA PRO A 333 9.68 14.43 -7.05
C PRO A 333 10.30 13.03 -7.17
N ALA A 334 9.84 12.25 -8.15
CA ALA A 334 10.29 10.88 -8.37
C ALA A 334 11.71 10.79 -8.96
N ILE A 335 12.12 11.73 -9.83
CA ILE A 335 13.36 11.62 -10.61
C ILE A 335 14.43 12.65 -10.25
N LYS A 336 14.11 13.69 -9.46
CA LYS A 336 14.98 14.86 -9.26
C LYS A 336 16.39 14.53 -8.77
N ASP A 337 16.60 13.46 -8.01
CA ASP A 337 17.91 13.14 -7.42
C ASP A 337 18.47 11.83 -7.97
N HIS A 338 17.94 11.36 -9.12
CA HIS A 338 18.28 10.07 -9.70
C HIS A 338 18.88 10.22 -11.09
N GLU A 339 19.89 9.40 -11.39
CA GLU A 339 20.30 9.17 -12.76
C GLU A 339 19.19 8.43 -13.51
N MET A 340 19.04 8.69 -14.80
CA MET A 340 18.01 8.05 -15.61
C MET A 340 18.64 7.30 -16.77
N VAL A 341 18.10 6.11 -17.02
CA VAL A 341 18.51 5.21 -18.11
C VAL A 341 17.30 4.70 -18.87
N CYS A 342 17.43 4.44 -20.15
CA CYS A 342 16.38 3.89 -21.00
C CYS A 342 16.98 3.00 -22.09
N THR A 343 16.25 1.96 -22.50
CA THR A 343 16.69 1.07 -23.57
C THR A 343 16.60 1.72 -24.94
N LYS A 344 17.45 1.28 -25.87
CA LYS A 344 17.46 1.78 -27.24
C LYS A 344 16.11 1.57 -27.94
N GLU A 345 15.42 0.45 -27.71
CA GLU A 345 14.10 0.19 -28.28
C GLU A 345 13.03 1.15 -27.78
N ALA A 346 13.11 1.54 -26.51
CA ALA A 346 12.20 2.51 -25.92
C ALA A 346 12.47 3.93 -26.45
N VAL A 347 13.73 4.27 -26.67
CA VAL A 347 14.15 5.49 -27.37
C VAL A 347 13.69 5.49 -28.82
N ASP A 348 13.95 4.43 -29.59
CA ASP A 348 13.53 4.33 -31.00
C ASP A 348 12.02 4.46 -31.15
N THR A 349 11.26 3.85 -30.23
CA THR A 349 9.80 3.99 -30.20
C THR A 349 9.38 5.42 -29.85
N CYS A 350 10.04 6.05 -28.87
CA CYS A 350 9.79 7.45 -28.51
C CYS A 350 10.06 8.38 -29.70
N GLU A 351 11.21 8.23 -30.35
CA GLU A 351 11.61 8.99 -31.53
C GLU A 351 10.63 8.80 -32.67
N LEU A 352 10.20 7.58 -32.95
CA LEU A 352 9.19 7.30 -33.98
C LEU A 352 7.87 8.03 -33.66
N ILE A 353 7.38 7.95 -32.43
CA ILE A 353 6.13 8.59 -32.00
C ILE A 353 6.24 10.12 -32.11
N VAL A 354 7.30 10.72 -31.56
CA VAL A 354 7.49 12.17 -31.53
C VAL A 354 7.77 12.74 -32.93
N ASN A 355 8.56 12.07 -33.75
CA ASN A 355 8.81 12.55 -35.13
C ASN A 355 7.57 12.44 -36.01
N THR A 356 6.71 11.45 -35.77
CA THR A 356 5.49 11.23 -36.57
C THR A 356 4.34 12.14 -36.13
N LEU A 357 4.17 12.32 -34.81
CA LEU A 357 3.00 12.97 -34.24
C LEU A 357 3.33 14.29 -33.54
N GLY A 358 4.54 14.47 -33.03
CA GLY A 358 4.88 15.58 -32.14
C GLY A 358 4.91 16.94 -32.83
N THR A 359 4.67 17.99 -32.04
CA THR A 359 4.91 19.39 -32.42
C THR A 359 6.41 19.68 -32.55
N GLU A 360 6.77 20.83 -33.14
CA GLU A 360 8.18 21.24 -33.22
C GLU A 360 8.80 21.48 -31.83
N THR A 361 8.00 21.94 -30.86
CA THR A 361 8.45 22.08 -29.46
C THR A 361 8.65 20.73 -28.79
N GLU A 362 7.77 19.75 -29.02
CA GLU A 362 7.95 18.37 -28.52
C GLU A 362 9.20 17.71 -29.13
N LYS A 363 9.44 17.88 -30.44
CA LYS A 363 10.66 17.39 -31.10
C LYS A 363 11.93 18.06 -30.55
N ALA A 364 11.90 19.36 -30.30
CA ALA A 364 13.01 20.08 -29.69
C ALA A 364 13.28 19.59 -28.26
N ARG A 365 12.22 19.37 -27.46
CA ARG A 365 12.34 18.83 -26.09
C ARG A 365 12.91 17.41 -26.09
N MET A 366 12.49 16.56 -27.01
CA MET A 366 13.04 15.22 -27.18
C MET A 366 14.56 15.24 -27.44
N LYS A 367 15.04 16.14 -28.30
CA LYS A 367 16.49 16.29 -28.59
C LYS A 367 17.30 16.70 -27.35
N LEU A 368 16.70 17.46 -26.43
CA LEU A 368 17.34 17.81 -25.16
C LEU A 368 17.35 16.63 -24.20
N VAL A 369 16.22 15.91 -24.07
CA VAL A 369 16.07 14.77 -23.17
C VAL A 369 16.98 13.60 -23.57
N LEU A 370 17.11 13.35 -24.87
CA LEU A 370 17.83 12.21 -25.45
C LEU A 370 19.12 12.66 -26.18
N SER A 371 19.70 13.79 -25.78
CA SER A 371 20.87 14.35 -26.45
C SER A 371 22.05 13.37 -26.43
N ASP A 372 22.63 13.14 -27.60
CA ASP A 372 23.83 12.32 -27.82
C ASP A 372 25.08 13.17 -28.15
N ASP A 373 24.95 14.51 -28.20
CA ASP A 373 26.03 15.41 -28.58
C ASP A 373 26.99 15.65 -27.40
N PRO A 374 28.24 15.14 -27.45
CA PRO A 374 29.21 15.30 -26.38
C PRO A 374 29.68 16.75 -26.21
N ASN A 375 29.39 17.64 -27.16
CA ASN A 375 29.80 19.04 -27.12
C ASN A 375 28.80 19.93 -26.36
N VAL A 376 27.62 19.41 -26.00
CA VAL A 376 26.61 20.18 -25.26
C VAL A 376 26.73 19.86 -23.77
N SER A 377 27.13 20.86 -22.98
CA SER A 377 27.18 20.74 -21.52
C SER A 377 25.79 20.50 -20.93
N ARG A 378 25.70 19.67 -19.88
CA ARG A 378 24.46 19.40 -19.13
C ARG A 378 23.75 20.67 -18.65
N GLU A 379 24.50 21.68 -18.19
CA GLU A 379 23.94 22.94 -17.73
C GLU A 379 23.19 23.68 -18.83
N LYS A 380 23.68 23.58 -20.08
CA LYS A 380 23.03 24.16 -21.25
C LYS A 380 21.74 23.41 -21.60
N ILE A 381 21.77 22.07 -21.58
CA ILE A 381 20.57 21.24 -21.83
C ILE A 381 19.47 21.56 -20.82
N ILE A 382 19.81 21.59 -19.52
CA ILE A 382 18.84 21.89 -18.46
C ILE A 382 18.30 23.31 -18.60
N LYS A 383 19.16 24.28 -18.92
CA LYS A 383 18.75 25.67 -19.15
C LYS A 383 17.74 25.77 -20.30
N GLU A 384 18.05 25.20 -21.46
CA GLU A 384 17.16 25.21 -22.63
C GLU A 384 15.85 24.46 -22.34
N TYR A 385 15.92 23.32 -21.64
CA TYR A 385 14.73 22.57 -21.24
C TYR A 385 13.83 23.38 -20.29
N ARG A 386 14.43 24.12 -19.34
CA ARG A 386 13.71 25.00 -18.42
C ARG A 386 13.03 26.16 -19.16
N GLU A 387 13.67 26.74 -20.18
CA GLU A 387 13.07 27.80 -21.01
C GLU A 387 11.85 27.32 -21.82
N MET A 388 11.71 26.00 -22.01
CA MET A 388 10.60 25.37 -22.75
C MET A 388 9.46 24.85 -21.85
N SER A 389 9.50 25.14 -20.55
CA SER A 389 8.57 24.64 -19.54
C SER A 389 7.93 25.78 -18.75
N ILE A 390 6.62 25.70 -18.49
CA ILE A 390 5.93 26.62 -17.56
C ILE A 390 6.20 26.30 -16.08
N TYR A 391 6.78 25.13 -15.79
CA TYR A 391 7.09 24.69 -14.44
C TYR A 391 8.59 24.81 -14.14
N ASP A 392 8.89 25.08 -12.87
CA ASP A 392 10.26 25.06 -12.36
C ASP A 392 10.85 23.65 -12.44
N VAL A 393 11.96 23.55 -13.17
CA VAL A 393 12.73 22.31 -13.30
C VAL A 393 13.65 22.16 -12.06
N PRO A 394 13.58 21.05 -11.30
CA PRO A 394 14.39 20.85 -10.10
C PRO A 394 15.89 20.93 -10.37
N GLU A 395 16.66 21.43 -9.41
CA GLU A 395 18.12 21.57 -9.54
C GLU A 395 18.84 20.22 -9.73
N GLY A 396 18.36 19.16 -9.08
CA GLY A 396 18.95 17.82 -9.21
C GLY A 396 18.66 17.12 -10.55
N PHE A 397 17.72 17.62 -11.35
CA PHE A 397 17.23 16.90 -12.54
C PHE A 397 18.36 16.55 -13.52
N GLN A 398 18.43 15.27 -13.90
CA GLN A 398 19.56 14.72 -14.65
C GLN A 398 19.23 14.53 -16.14
N LEU A 399 19.71 15.43 -16.98
CA LEU A 399 19.67 15.32 -18.45
C LEU A 399 21.07 15.45 -19.06
N PRO A 400 21.34 14.86 -20.23
CA PRO A 400 20.45 13.96 -20.99
C PRO A 400 20.33 12.59 -20.32
N LEU A 401 19.31 11.84 -20.71
CA LEU A 401 19.06 10.50 -20.22
C LEU A 401 19.99 9.51 -20.93
N ARG A 402 20.56 8.56 -20.18
CA ARG A 402 21.52 7.59 -20.74
C ARG A 402 20.80 6.49 -21.51
N VAL A 403 21.16 6.30 -22.78
CA VAL A 403 20.61 5.22 -23.60
C VAL A 403 21.50 3.98 -23.49
N VAL A 404 20.89 2.82 -23.24
CA VAL A 404 21.58 1.52 -23.20
C VAL A 404 21.09 0.59 -24.30
N ASP A 405 21.97 -0.27 -24.78
CA ASP A 405 21.59 -1.30 -25.74
C ASP A 405 20.78 -2.40 -25.03
N GLY A 406 19.51 -2.49 -25.41
CA GLY A 406 18.54 -3.45 -24.91
C GLY A 406 18.82 -4.92 -25.32
N LYS A 407 19.89 -5.18 -26.08
CA LYS A 407 20.18 -6.51 -26.63
C LYS A 407 21.56 -7.06 -26.27
N THR A 408 22.29 -6.39 -25.40
CA THR A 408 23.62 -6.86 -25.00
C THR A 408 23.52 -8.19 -24.26
N ALA A 409 24.27 -9.20 -24.71
CA ALA A 409 24.25 -10.55 -24.11
C ALA A 409 24.67 -10.55 -22.62
N GLU A 410 25.43 -9.54 -22.20
CA GLU A 410 25.98 -9.41 -20.85
C GLU A 410 24.89 -9.31 -19.79
N TRP A 411 23.95 -8.37 -19.91
CA TRP A 411 22.90 -8.22 -18.92
C TRP A 411 21.77 -9.23 -19.12
N GLN A 412 21.54 -9.70 -20.36
CA GLN A 412 20.53 -10.75 -20.61
C GLN A 412 20.87 -12.07 -19.92
N ALA A 413 22.15 -12.33 -19.63
CA ALA A 413 22.58 -13.47 -18.83
C ALA A 413 22.16 -13.37 -17.35
N HIS A 414 21.87 -12.16 -16.84
CA HIS A 414 21.39 -11.94 -15.48
C HIS A 414 19.88 -12.15 -15.34
N LEU A 415 19.14 -12.28 -16.44
CA LEU A 415 17.72 -12.59 -16.40
C LEU A 415 17.48 -14.07 -16.05
N PRO A 416 16.71 -14.36 -14.99
CA PRO A 416 16.23 -15.72 -14.75
C PRO A 416 15.46 -16.26 -15.96
N GLU A 417 15.59 -17.56 -16.25
CA GLU A 417 15.01 -18.17 -17.45
C GLU A 417 13.48 -18.08 -17.44
N GLU A 418 12.90 -18.16 -16.25
CA GLU A 418 11.49 -18.08 -16.01
C GLU A 418 10.94 -16.66 -16.24
N VAL A 419 11.75 -15.62 -16.01
CA VAL A 419 11.39 -14.22 -16.31
C VAL A 419 11.28 -14.00 -17.82
N LYS A 420 12.08 -14.72 -18.63
CA LYS A 420 11.99 -14.65 -20.10
C LYS A 420 10.61 -15.07 -20.59
N GLN A 421 10.01 -16.11 -19.98
CA GLN A 421 8.66 -16.58 -20.31
C GLN A 421 7.61 -15.50 -20.00
N VAL A 422 7.70 -14.86 -18.83
CA VAL A 422 6.78 -13.78 -18.45
C VAL A 422 6.85 -12.61 -19.44
N LEU A 423 8.07 -12.27 -19.86
CA LEU A 423 8.33 -11.18 -20.80
C LEU A 423 7.90 -11.49 -22.24
N GLU A 424 7.70 -12.75 -22.62
CA GLU A 424 7.12 -13.11 -23.93
C GLU A 424 5.70 -12.59 -24.12
N GLU A 425 4.96 -12.43 -23.03
CA GLU A 425 3.59 -11.91 -23.06
C GLU A 425 3.49 -10.39 -23.17
N ILE A 426 4.62 -9.68 -23.08
CA ILE A 426 4.73 -8.22 -23.11
C ILE A 426 5.27 -7.77 -24.46
N ASN A 427 4.64 -6.76 -25.04
CA ASN A 427 5.08 -6.19 -26.32
C ASN A 427 6.26 -5.22 -26.14
N ASN A 428 7.07 -5.07 -27.18
CA ASN A 428 8.04 -3.98 -27.27
C ASN A 428 7.31 -2.62 -27.42
N PRO A 429 7.87 -1.51 -26.91
CA PRO A 429 9.18 -1.39 -26.26
C PRO A 429 9.20 -1.80 -24.78
N THR A 430 8.03 -1.87 -24.15
CA THR A 430 7.84 -2.14 -22.72
C THR A 430 8.60 -3.40 -22.26
N LYS A 431 8.59 -4.46 -23.07
CA LYS A 431 9.36 -5.69 -22.82
C LYS A 431 10.85 -5.43 -22.61
N SER A 432 11.49 -4.64 -23.47
CA SER A 432 12.92 -4.33 -23.37
C SER A 432 13.25 -3.54 -22.10
N VAL A 433 12.37 -2.62 -21.70
CA VAL A 433 12.55 -1.79 -20.52
C VAL A 433 12.46 -2.65 -19.26
N PHE A 434 11.39 -3.44 -19.10
CA PHE A 434 11.26 -4.35 -17.96
C PHE A 434 12.36 -5.42 -17.96
N ALA A 435 12.65 -5.99 -19.14
CA ALA A 435 13.94 -6.48 -19.59
C ALA A 435 15.14 -6.09 -18.73
N TYR A 436 15.62 -4.90 -19.07
CA TYR A 436 16.81 -4.31 -18.56
C TYR A 436 16.70 -3.95 -17.08
N GLY A 437 15.57 -3.36 -16.67
CA GLY A 437 15.36 -2.96 -15.28
C GLY A 437 15.42 -4.14 -14.32
N TRP A 438 14.93 -5.30 -14.73
CA TRP A 438 14.99 -6.51 -13.92
C TRP A 438 16.40 -7.08 -13.82
N ALA A 439 17.08 -7.21 -14.96
CA ALA A 439 18.44 -7.76 -15.04
C ALA A 439 19.43 -6.96 -14.18
N GLU A 440 19.29 -5.64 -14.19
CA GLU A 440 20.17 -4.70 -13.47
C GLU A 440 19.62 -4.29 -12.10
N GLN A 441 18.51 -4.89 -11.65
CA GLN A 441 17.84 -4.60 -10.38
C GLN A 441 17.51 -3.11 -10.18
N LEU A 442 17.11 -2.44 -11.26
CA LEU A 442 16.73 -1.02 -11.29
C LEU A 442 15.22 -0.85 -11.14
N THR A 443 14.83 0.22 -10.44
CA THR A 443 13.43 0.65 -10.36
C THR A 443 12.97 1.13 -11.73
N THR A 444 11.97 0.46 -12.29
CA THR A 444 11.38 0.80 -13.59
C THR A 444 10.15 1.71 -13.41
N LEU A 445 10.20 2.90 -14.00
CA LEU A 445 9.11 3.87 -13.99
C LEU A 445 8.32 3.76 -15.29
N THR A 446 7.01 3.57 -15.19
CA THR A 446 6.11 3.50 -16.36
C THR A 446 4.74 4.08 -16.03
N SER A 447 3.98 4.51 -17.04
CA SER A 447 2.54 4.77 -16.93
C SER A 447 1.68 3.70 -17.62
N ASN A 448 2.28 2.57 -18.04
CA ASN A 448 1.58 1.50 -18.73
C ASN A 448 0.94 0.52 -17.74
N GLY A 449 -0.21 0.92 -17.19
CA GLY A 449 -0.96 0.13 -16.21
C GLY A 449 -1.40 -1.24 -16.73
N VAL A 450 -1.65 -1.38 -18.04
CA VAL A 450 -2.01 -2.66 -18.67
C VAL A 450 -0.84 -3.64 -18.63
N ALA A 451 0.36 -3.20 -19.02
CA ALA A 451 1.55 -4.03 -18.99
C ALA A 451 1.90 -4.46 -17.56
N ILE A 452 1.85 -3.53 -16.59
CA ILE A 452 2.09 -3.86 -15.18
C ILE A 452 1.04 -4.83 -14.65
N SER A 453 -0.24 -4.61 -14.94
CA SER A 453 -1.30 -5.51 -14.44
C SER A 453 -1.13 -6.92 -14.97
N LYS A 454 -0.80 -7.06 -16.27
CA LYS A 454 -0.53 -8.35 -16.88
C LYS A 454 0.72 -9.00 -16.29
N LEU A 455 1.80 -8.23 -16.14
CA LEU A 455 3.06 -8.71 -15.58
C LEU A 455 2.88 -9.23 -14.14
N THR A 456 2.23 -8.43 -13.29
CA THR A 456 1.92 -8.79 -11.89
C THR A 456 1.07 -10.06 -11.83
N GLN A 457 0.02 -10.15 -12.65
CA GLN A 457 -0.85 -11.33 -12.71
C GLN A 457 -0.09 -12.60 -13.10
N THR A 458 0.78 -12.52 -14.12
CA THR A 458 1.58 -13.66 -14.56
C THR A 458 2.59 -14.06 -13.49
N LEU A 459 3.22 -13.10 -12.82
CA LEU A 459 4.17 -13.39 -11.73
C LEU A 459 3.50 -14.03 -10.52
N GLU A 460 2.30 -13.58 -10.17
CA GLU A 460 1.52 -14.16 -9.08
C GLU A 460 1.14 -15.62 -9.36
N TYR A 461 0.82 -15.95 -10.62
CA TYR A 461 0.53 -17.32 -11.03
C TYR A 461 1.74 -18.26 -10.92
N LEU A 462 2.96 -17.73 -11.06
CA LEU A 462 4.17 -18.55 -11.13
C LEU A 462 4.70 -19.04 -9.77
N GLY A 463 4.23 -18.52 -8.63
CA GLY A 463 4.55 -19.12 -7.33
C GLY A 463 5.61 -18.42 -6.47
N GLU A 464 5.88 -19.01 -5.31
CA GLU A 464 6.90 -18.57 -4.33
C GLU A 464 8.34 -18.53 -4.89
N GLY A 465 8.62 -19.28 -5.95
CA GLY A 465 9.96 -19.34 -6.58
C GLY A 465 10.48 -18.01 -7.13
N PHE A 466 9.62 -16.99 -7.20
CA PHE A 466 9.90 -15.69 -7.82
C PHE A 466 9.97 -14.55 -6.81
N SER A 467 9.83 -14.85 -5.53
CA SER A 467 9.65 -13.84 -4.51
C SER A 467 10.87 -12.95 -4.29
N ASP A 468 12.07 -13.51 -4.42
CA ASP A 468 13.34 -12.77 -4.37
C ASP A 468 13.71 -12.13 -5.71
N ALA A 469 13.02 -12.52 -6.78
CA ALA A 469 13.19 -11.99 -8.12
C ALA A 469 12.09 -10.98 -8.49
N TRP A 470 11.28 -10.46 -7.55
CA TRP A 470 10.20 -9.53 -7.91
C TRP A 470 10.78 -8.20 -8.45
N PRO A 471 10.30 -7.68 -9.60
CA PRO A 471 10.88 -6.48 -10.19
C PRO A 471 10.52 -5.23 -9.39
N LEU A 472 11.49 -4.33 -9.24
CA LEU A 472 11.25 -3.00 -8.69
C LEU A 472 10.56 -2.16 -9.77
N MET A 473 9.30 -1.81 -9.54
CA MET A 473 8.48 -1.09 -10.50
C MET A 473 7.66 -0.04 -9.80
N TRP A 474 7.51 1.11 -10.46
CA TRP A 474 6.61 2.15 -10.03
C TRP A 474 5.68 2.53 -11.18
N LEU A 475 4.38 2.27 -10.98
CA LEU A 475 3.35 2.72 -11.92
C LEU A 475 2.95 4.14 -11.58
N PHE A 476 3.19 5.03 -12.51
CA PHE A 476 2.60 6.34 -12.54
C PHE A 476 1.13 6.24 -13.02
N PRO A 477 0.13 6.72 -12.24
CA PRO A 477 -1.29 6.44 -12.52
C PRO A 477 -1.87 7.21 -13.71
N PHE A 478 -1.11 8.13 -14.32
CA PHE A 478 -1.59 8.91 -15.46
C PHE A 478 -0.73 8.64 -16.69
N SER A 479 -1.35 8.29 -17.79
CA SER A 479 -0.66 8.30 -19.07
C SER A 479 -0.67 9.70 -19.69
N ARG A 480 0.29 9.95 -20.58
CA ARG A 480 0.31 11.16 -21.39
C ARG A 480 0.39 10.85 -22.87
N ALA A 481 -0.24 11.73 -23.64
CA ALA A 481 -0.15 11.76 -25.07
C ALA A 481 0.64 13.01 -25.48
N LEU A 482 1.10 13.03 -26.72
CA LEU A 482 1.54 14.26 -27.38
C LEU A 482 0.32 15.10 -27.75
N VAL A 483 0.51 16.42 -27.88
CA VAL A 483 -0.54 17.31 -28.41
C VAL A 483 -0.88 16.91 -29.84
N GLY A 484 0.12 16.51 -30.60
CA GLY A 484 -0.09 16.02 -31.95
C GLY A 484 -0.16 17.15 -32.98
N THR A 485 0.39 16.94 -34.17
CA THR A 485 0.00 17.69 -35.36
C THR A 485 -1.27 17.07 -35.95
N PRO A 486 -2.25 17.88 -36.41
CA PRO A 486 -3.47 17.34 -37.00
C PRO A 486 -3.13 16.42 -38.19
N LYS A 487 -3.83 15.28 -38.30
CA LYS A 487 -3.69 14.41 -39.47
C LYS A 487 -4.02 15.21 -40.74
N PRO A 488 -3.15 15.24 -41.76
CA PRO A 488 -3.47 15.91 -43.02
C PRO A 488 -4.73 15.26 -43.62
N GLY A 489 -5.81 16.04 -43.74
CA GLY A 489 -7.10 15.58 -44.29
C GLY A 489 -8.32 15.71 -43.36
N ARG A 490 -8.16 16.13 -42.10
CA ARG A 490 -9.28 16.64 -41.29
C ARG A 490 -9.20 18.15 -41.20
N GLU A 491 -9.50 18.82 -42.32
CA GLU A 491 -9.93 20.22 -42.26
C GLU A 491 -11.26 20.25 -41.52
N THR A 492 -11.26 20.89 -40.34
CA THR A 492 -12.46 21.07 -39.53
C THR A 492 -13.29 22.20 -40.13
N GLU A 493 -14.49 21.89 -40.62
CA GLU A 493 -15.52 22.92 -40.68
C GLU A 493 -15.81 23.43 -39.26
N PRO A 494 -16.05 24.73 -39.07
CA PRO A 494 -16.35 25.29 -37.77
C PRO A 494 -17.69 24.75 -37.28
N VAL A 495 -17.67 23.97 -36.20
CA VAL A 495 -18.89 23.58 -35.48
C VAL A 495 -19.45 24.83 -34.82
N THR A 496 -20.53 25.36 -35.39
CA THR A 496 -21.36 26.37 -34.76
C THR A 496 -22.00 25.78 -33.51
N VAL A 497 -21.87 26.51 -32.41
CA VAL A 497 -22.54 26.19 -31.14
C VAL A 497 -24.04 26.31 -31.36
N ALA A 498 -24.74 25.19 -31.40
CA ALA A 498 -26.19 25.13 -31.31
C ALA A 498 -26.58 24.08 -30.26
N GLU A 499 -27.49 24.52 -29.40
CA GLU A 499 -28.03 23.85 -28.22
C GLU A 499 -28.59 22.45 -28.51
N GLU A 500 -28.32 21.48 -27.63
CA GLU A 500 -29.26 20.36 -27.44
C GLU A 500 -29.45 20.05 -25.95
N ARG A 501 -30.71 20.27 -25.53
CA ARG A 501 -31.29 19.95 -24.24
C ARG A 501 -31.68 18.46 -24.20
N GLN A 502 -31.52 17.88 -23.00
CA GLN A 502 -32.36 16.86 -22.34
C GLN A 502 -32.87 15.63 -23.14
N SER A 503 -32.44 14.44 -22.71
CA SER A 503 -33.28 13.33 -22.22
C SER A 503 -32.39 12.07 -22.07
N GLY A 504 -32.58 11.16 -21.12
CA GLY A 504 -33.60 11.03 -20.09
C GLY A 504 -33.21 9.92 -19.11
N GLU A 505 -33.71 10.06 -17.88
CA GLU A 505 -33.79 9.01 -16.88
C GLU A 505 -34.54 7.80 -17.42
N LYS A 506 -34.02 6.59 -17.19
CA LYS A 506 -34.80 5.35 -17.28
C LYS A 506 -34.86 4.69 -15.91
N THR A 507 -35.97 4.99 -15.24
CA THR A 507 -36.57 4.23 -14.15
C THR A 507 -36.94 2.83 -14.67
N ILE A 508 -36.43 1.77 -14.03
CA ILE A 508 -36.86 0.40 -14.26
C ILE A 508 -37.99 0.08 -13.28
N SER A 509 -39.21 -0.03 -13.81
CA SER A 509 -40.39 -0.53 -13.09
C SER A 509 -40.75 -1.92 -13.62
N SER A 510 -41.07 -2.78 -12.66
CA SER A 510 -41.59 -4.15 -12.73
C SER A 510 -42.86 -4.37 -13.58
N ARG A 511 -42.95 -5.52 -14.25
CA ARG A 511 -44.06 -6.53 -14.29
C ARG A 511 -43.76 -7.56 -15.40
N VAL A 512 -43.63 -8.87 -15.14
CA VAL A 512 -44.69 -9.92 -15.13
C VAL A 512 -45.57 -9.81 -16.39
N VAL A 513 -45.60 -10.77 -17.32
CA VAL A 513 -46.41 -12.01 -17.35
C VAL A 513 -45.92 -12.94 -18.49
N GLU A 514 -46.08 -14.26 -18.26
CA GLU A 514 -46.34 -15.44 -19.14
C GLU A 514 -46.70 -15.16 -20.62
N ASP A 515 -46.55 -16.04 -21.62
CA ASP A 515 -46.71 -17.50 -21.73
C ASP A 515 -46.24 -17.90 -23.15
N SER A 516 -45.59 -19.06 -23.31
CA SER A 516 -45.60 -20.01 -24.46
C SER A 516 -44.33 -20.87 -24.48
#